data_AF-A0AAW6XED8-F1
#
_entry.id   AF-A0AAW6XED8-F1
#
_cell.length_a   1.000
_cell.length_b   1.000
_cell.length_c   1.000
_cell.angle_alpha   90.00
_cell.angle_beta   90.00
_cell.angle_gamma   90.00
#
_symmetry.space_group_name_H-M   'P 1'
#
loop_
_entity.id
_entity.type
_entity.pdbx_description
1 polymer ?
#
loop_
_entity_poly.entity_id
_entity_poly.type
_entity_poly.pdbx_seq_one_letter_code
_entity_poly.pdbx_strand_id
1 'polypeptide(L)'
;MPSNPIENPTFNITENTPPLNFVTPEMFGAVGDGVADDTAAVQSAINSGKAVISSNRYRLTSSIQLSENNFMGLGMTTVFDVDHSGHGFIMPVKTGRGVKLICGFRLISTASKPKTKYAFFFPGTAPGATSISYTSGYTFRDLEIGGGGAFGGGFFLKDAFRVNIDNVGMTSVANPIHVAGSTLQLTVSHTIANSDGADFAAFGSSIGWWMTAENYGGLGVHMPENIKFINSSVVGYDYGAITIGSMVRLDNPDIDYAGVIGWRYDGGNHHVMNGGYIATNNTTKPFSGVNIQTVTPGQAGVEVVNSVITSYRGGMPAGSFAIVAGDSDTNHQGGMVISGVKITGAANSWTSGVRSASARSLSLSGCQIDKGSLSTNDAISVSNQMNISITSCDAGTANIVYGAPAKNAVGVIECNVATVISTGVGTASNFRVFANTPQ
;
A
#
# COMPACT_ATOMS: atom_id res chain seq x y z
N MET A 1 80.01 -3.30 -8.88
CA MET A 1 79.19 -3.83 -7.77
C MET A 1 78.09 -4.68 -8.38
N PRO A 2 77.88 -5.95 -7.98
CA PRO A 2 76.77 -6.73 -8.48
C PRO A 2 75.47 -6.23 -7.85
N SER A 3 74.44 -6.03 -8.67
CA SER A 3 73.09 -5.68 -8.25
C SER A 3 72.45 -6.88 -7.55
N ASN A 4 72.04 -6.72 -6.29
CA ASN A 4 71.19 -7.69 -5.63
C ASN A 4 69.85 -7.80 -6.38
N PRO A 5 69.34 -9.01 -6.67
CA PRO A 5 67.99 -9.16 -7.16
C PRO A 5 67.01 -8.74 -6.07
N ILE A 6 66.00 -7.96 -6.45
CA ILE A 6 64.87 -7.60 -5.59
C ILE A 6 64.08 -8.90 -5.37
N GLU A 7 64.10 -9.43 -4.16
CA GLU A 7 63.19 -10.51 -3.77
C GLU A 7 61.75 -9.96 -3.83
N ASN A 8 60.91 -10.56 -4.67
CA ASN A 8 59.48 -10.33 -4.64
C ASN A 8 58.94 -10.86 -3.30
N PRO A 9 58.27 -10.04 -2.47
CA PRO A 9 57.70 -10.53 -1.22
C PRO A 9 56.59 -11.53 -1.55
N THR A 10 56.82 -12.79 -1.21
CA THR A 10 55.76 -13.81 -1.15
C THR A 10 54.84 -13.47 0.01
N PHE A 11 53.59 -13.13 -0.32
CA PHE A 11 52.55 -12.90 0.68
C PHE A 11 52.09 -14.25 1.26
N ASN A 12 52.75 -14.69 2.34
CA ASN A 12 52.33 -15.87 3.09
C ASN A 12 51.11 -15.51 3.95
N ILE A 13 49.94 -16.02 3.57
CA ILE A 13 48.75 -15.98 4.43
C ILE A 13 48.95 -17.04 5.52
N THR A 14 49.35 -16.63 6.72
CA THR A 14 49.39 -17.53 7.89
C THR A 14 47.97 -17.78 8.40
N GLU A 15 47.74 -18.94 9.03
CA GLU A 15 46.46 -19.48 9.56
C GLU A 15 45.77 -18.63 10.65
N ASN A 16 46.04 -17.34 10.75
CA ASN A 16 45.43 -16.39 11.69
C ASN A 16 44.54 -15.34 10.99
N THR A 17 44.00 -15.66 9.82
CA THR A 17 42.95 -14.81 9.24
C THR A 17 41.73 -14.93 10.16
N PRO A 18 41.21 -13.83 10.74
CA PRO A 18 39.97 -13.87 11.50
C PRO A 18 38.90 -14.60 10.67
N PRO A 19 38.08 -15.46 11.27
CA PRO A 19 37.06 -16.18 10.51
C PRO A 19 36.23 -15.16 9.73
N LEU A 20 36.06 -15.41 8.43
CA LEU A 20 35.19 -14.57 7.60
C LEU A 20 33.83 -14.48 8.29
N ASN A 21 33.43 -13.24 8.61
CA ASN A 21 32.14 -12.91 9.22
C ASN A 21 30.98 -13.02 8.22
N PHE A 22 31.29 -13.40 6.98
CA PHE A 22 30.34 -13.65 5.91
C PHE A 22 30.75 -14.88 5.12
N VAL A 23 29.81 -15.37 4.31
CA VAL A 23 30.03 -16.41 3.30
C VAL A 23 29.39 -16.00 1.98
N THR A 24 29.76 -16.65 0.90
CA THR A 24 29.09 -16.50 -0.40
C THR A 24 28.51 -17.85 -0.85
N PRO A 25 27.48 -17.87 -1.72
CA PRO A 25 26.96 -19.11 -2.28
C PRO A 25 28.02 -20.00 -2.96
N GLU A 26 29.03 -19.40 -3.59
CA GLU A 26 30.12 -20.11 -4.28
C GLU A 26 30.99 -20.93 -3.33
N MET A 27 31.14 -20.49 -2.08
CA MET A 27 31.81 -21.27 -1.03
C MET A 27 31.08 -22.59 -0.71
N PHE A 28 29.82 -22.70 -1.14
CA PHE A 28 28.97 -23.88 -1.01
C PHE A 28 28.67 -24.53 -2.36
N GLY A 29 29.41 -24.19 -3.41
CA GLY A 29 29.32 -24.82 -4.73
C GLY A 29 28.35 -24.18 -5.72
N ALA A 30 27.84 -22.97 -5.47
CA ALA A 30 27.09 -22.24 -6.48
C ALA A 30 27.99 -21.90 -7.68
N VAL A 31 27.44 -21.99 -8.89
CA VAL A 31 28.09 -21.59 -10.13
C VAL A 31 27.82 -20.12 -10.42
N GLY A 32 26.58 -19.65 -10.21
CA GLY A 32 26.22 -18.24 -10.41
C GLY A 32 26.18 -17.79 -11.88
N ASP A 33 26.03 -18.71 -12.83
CA ASP A 33 25.98 -18.42 -14.26
C ASP A 33 24.56 -18.15 -14.80
N GLY A 34 23.55 -18.26 -13.94
CA GLY A 34 22.13 -18.14 -14.28
C GLY A 34 21.53 -19.33 -15.03
N VAL A 35 22.27 -20.43 -15.18
CA VAL A 35 21.86 -21.65 -15.88
C VAL A 35 21.85 -22.85 -14.93
N ALA A 36 22.95 -23.04 -14.19
CA ALA A 36 23.08 -24.07 -13.18
C ALA A 36 22.09 -23.86 -12.04
N ASP A 37 21.60 -24.96 -11.46
CA ASP A 37 20.75 -24.89 -10.30
C ASP A 37 21.57 -24.62 -9.04
N ASP A 38 21.50 -23.39 -8.53
CA ASP A 38 22.29 -22.92 -7.39
C ASP A 38 21.53 -23.05 -6.06
N THR A 39 20.32 -23.60 -6.08
CA THR A 39 19.40 -23.58 -4.93
C THR A 39 20.01 -24.17 -3.66
N ALA A 40 20.63 -25.35 -3.76
CA ALA A 40 21.22 -26.03 -2.61
C ALA A 40 22.41 -25.27 -2.03
N ALA A 41 23.22 -24.64 -2.89
CA ALA A 41 24.38 -23.87 -2.47
C ALA A 41 23.97 -22.56 -1.77
N VAL A 42 22.99 -21.84 -2.34
CA VAL A 42 22.41 -20.65 -1.71
C VAL A 42 21.79 -20.99 -0.35
N GLN A 43 21.01 -22.08 -0.26
CA GLN A 43 20.43 -22.52 1.01
C GLN A 43 21.50 -22.91 2.03
N SER A 44 22.57 -23.59 1.60
CA SER A 44 23.67 -23.98 2.49
C SER A 44 24.43 -22.77 3.04
N ALA A 45 24.61 -21.72 2.24
CA ALA A 45 25.20 -20.46 2.69
C ALA A 45 24.35 -19.82 3.80
N ILE A 46 23.03 -19.79 3.65
CA ILE A 46 22.11 -19.28 4.68
C ILE A 46 22.16 -20.14 5.95
N ASN A 47 22.18 -21.46 5.80
CA ASN A 47 22.21 -22.41 6.91
C ASN A 47 23.50 -22.34 7.73
N SER A 48 24.55 -21.70 7.24
CA SER A 48 25.82 -21.52 7.96
C SER A 48 25.71 -20.64 9.21
N GLY A 49 24.63 -19.85 9.36
CA GLY A 49 24.49 -18.89 10.46
C GLY A 49 25.27 -17.58 10.27
N LYS A 50 26.03 -17.44 9.17
CA LYS A 50 26.79 -16.23 8.86
C LYS A 50 26.02 -15.31 7.92
N ALA A 51 26.46 -14.05 7.83
CA ALA A 51 25.97 -13.15 6.79
C ALA A 51 26.28 -13.71 5.40
N VAL A 52 25.34 -13.62 4.47
CA VAL A 52 25.53 -14.08 3.10
C VAL A 52 25.74 -12.86 2.19
N ILE A 53 26.80 -12.89 1.39
CA ILE A 53 27.08 -11.89 0.35
C ILE A 53 27.06 -12.61 -0.99
N SER A 54 26.23 -12.13 -1.92
CA SER A 54 26.01 -12.73 -3.24
C SER A 54 26.36 -11.74 -4.34
N SER A 55 26.95 -12.19 -5.43
CA SER A 55 27.49 -11.28 -6.47
C SER A 55 27.09 -11.62 -7.90
N ASN A 56 26.57 -12.82 -8.11
CA ASN A 56 26.31 -13.40 -9.43
C ASN A 56 24.82 -13.59 -9.71
N ARG A 57 24.50 -14.32 -10.80
CA ARG A 57 23.13 -14.70 -11.17
C ARG A 57 22.87 -16.14 -10.77
N TYR A 58 22.00 -16.37 -9.79
CA TYR A 58 21.69 -17.69 -9.25
C TYR A 58 20.32 -18.15 -9.73
N ARG A 59 20.24 -19.28 -10.43
CA ARG A 59 18.95 -19.88 -10.80
C ARG A 59 18.46 -20.76 -9.67
N LEU A 60 17.21 -20.55 -9.26
CA LEU A 60 16.58 -21.22 -8.12
C LEU A 60 15.43 -22.11 -8.61
N THR A 61 15.47 -23.41 -8.31
CA THR A 61 14.45 -24.40 -8.70
C THR A 61 13.53 -24.79 -7.54
N SER A 62 13.76 -24.23 -6.34
CA SER A 62 12.81 -24.27 -5.22
C SER A 62 12.97 -23.06 -4.29
N SER A 63 11.99 -22.86 -3.41
CA SER A 63 11.97 -21.73 -2.47
C SER A 63 13.17 -21.75 -1.52
N ILE A 64 13.75 -20.58 -1.28
CA ILE A 64 14.82 -20.40 -0.30
C ILE A 64 14.24 -20.05 1.06
N GLN A 65 14.60 -20.81 2.10
CA GLN A 65 14.27 -20.50 3.48
C GLN A 65 15.31 -19.54 4.03
N LEU A 66 14.90 -18.31 4.34
CA LEU A 66 15.77 -17.36 5.04
C LEU A 66 15.90 -17.72 6.52
N SER A 67 16.94 -17.18 7.14
CA SER A 67 17.23 -17.32 8.57
C SER A 67 17.35 -15.93 9.20
N GLU A 68 17.78 -15.86 10.46
CA GLU A 68 18.00 -14.59 11.16
C GLU A 68 19.31 -13.87 10.76
N ASN A 69 19.96 -14.28 9.67
CA ASN A 69 21.21 -13.70 9.19
C ASN A 69 20.96 -12.55 8.20
N ASN A 70 21.97 -11.70 7.98
CA ASN A 70 21.95 -10.74 6.87
C ASN A 70 22.13 -11.46 5.53
N PHE A 71 21.39 -11.02 4.51
CA PHE A 71 21.46 -11.55 3.15
C PHE A 71 21.57 -10.41 2.15
N MET A 72 22.74 -10.26 1.54
CA MET A 72 23.11 -9.05 0.82
C MET A 72 23.60 -9.41 -0.58
N GLY A 73 23.24 -8.60 -1.56
CA GLY A 73 23.85 -8.58 -2.88
C GLY A 73 24.77 -7.39 -3.08
N LEU A 74 25.49 -7.37 -4.20
CA LEU A 74 26.39 -6.30 -4.60
C LEU A 74 25.72 -5.31 -5.59
N GLY A 75 24.39 -5.23 -5.57
CA GLY A 75 23.57 -4.33 -6.38
C GLY A 75 22.87 -5.03 -7.54
N MET A 76 22.62 -4.29 -8.62
CA MET A 76 21.79 -4.74 -9.75
C MET A 76 22.34 -5.95 -10.51
N THR A 77 23.62 -6.28 -10.34
CA THR A 77 24.26 -7.44 -10.97
C THR A 77 24.02 -8.74 -10.20
N THR A 78 23.69 -8.66 -8.91
CA THR A 78 23.27 -9.83 -8.13
C THR A 78 21.83 -10.14 -8.44
N VAL A 79 21.57 -11.32 -9.01
CA VAL A 79 20.25 -11.73 -9.47
C VAL A 79 19.90 -13.10 -8.92
N PHE A 80 18.72 -13.23 -8.35
CA PHE A 80 18.11 -14.52 -8.04
C PHE A 80 16.96 -14.74 -9.03
N ASP A 81 17.06 -15.79 -9.85
CA ASP A 81 16.07 -16.13 -10.86
C ASP A 81 15.20 -17.30 -10.36
N VAL A 82 13.96 -16.99 -9.98
CA VAL A 82 12.99 -17.94 -9.44
C VAL A 82 12.40 -18.75 -10.60
N ASP A 83 12.95 -19.94 -10.83
CA ASP A 83 12.57 -20.88 -11.88
C ASP A 83 11.68 -22.03 -11.36
N HIS A 84 10.80 -21.72 -10.42
CA HIS A 84 9.82 -22.65 -9.86
C HIS A 84 8.51 -21.95 -9.50
N SER A 85 7.46 -22.72 -9.22
CA SER A 85 6.09 -22.21 -8.99
C SER A 85 5.79 -21.88 -7.52
N GLY A 86 6.83 -21.75 -6.69
CA GLY A 86 6.72 -21.47 -5.26
C GLY A 86 6.98 -20.00 -4.94
N HIS A 87 7.10 -19.66 -3.65
CA HIS A 87 7.56 -18.34 -3.23
C HIS A 87 9.07 -18.21 -3.48
N GLY A 88 9.59 -17.00 -3.72
CA GLY A 88 11.03 -16.81 -3.88
C GLY A 88 11.77 -17.13 -2.58
N PHE A 89 11.57 -16.28 -1.58
CA PHE A 89 12.09 -16.43 -0.24
C PHE A 89 10.97 -16.60 0.78
N ILE A 90 11.14 -17.54 1.69
CA ILE A 90 10.22 -17.81 2.81
C ILE A 90 10.92 -17.41 4.09
N MET A 91 10.22 -16.61 4.90
CA MET A 91 10.73 -16.15 6.19
C MET A 91 10.52 -17.22 7.28
N PRO A 92 11.44 -17.30 8.25
CA PRO A 92 11.23 -18.12 9.43
C PRO A 92 10.15 -17.51 10.33
N VAL A 93 9.38 -18.36 11.00
CA VAL A 93 8.37 -17.95 11.99
C VAL A 93 9.03 -17.78 13.36
N LYS A 94 8.54 -16.82 14.15
CA LYS A 94 8.97 -16.60 15.55
C LYS A 94 10.47 -16.28 15.68
N THR A 95 10.88 -15.16 15.09
CA THR A 95 12.28 -14.72 15.14
C THR A 95 12.55 -13.76 16.29
N GLY A 96 13.83 -13.56 16.61
CA GLY A 96 14.27 -12.47 17.49
C GLY A 96 13.92 -11.08 16.95
N ARG A 97 14.03 -10.05 17.79
CA ARG A 97 13.78 -8.63 17.43
C ARG A 97 15.03 -7.88 16.92
N GLY A 98 16.18 -8.55 16.89
CA GLY A 98 17.41 -8.01 16.31
C GLY A 98 17.22 -7.71 14.82
N VAL A 99 17.95 -6.73 14.31
CA VAL A 99 17.84 -6.29 12.90
C VAL A 99 18.42 -7.36 11.97
N LYS A 100 17.67 -7.74 10.94
CA LYS A 100 18.13 -8.54 9.80
C LYS A 100 18.04 -7.72 8.53
N LEU A 101 19.16 -7.58 7.82
CA LEU A 101 19.22 -6.81 6.59
C LEU A 101 19.12 -7.74 5.37
N ILE A 102 18.16 -7.47 4.49
CA ILE A 102 17.99 -8.10 3.18
C ILE A 102 18.11 -7.02 2.12
N CYS A 103 19.20 -6.98 1.34
CA CYS A 103 19.42 -5.83 0.46
C CYS A 103 20.27 -6.08 -0.77
N GLY A 104 20.18 -5.17 -1.75
CA GLY A 104 21.17 -5.01 -2.82
C GLY A 104 21.16 -6.09 -3.88
N PHE A 105 20.00 -6.64 -4.25
CA PHE A 105 19.90 -7.63 -5.32
C PHE A 105 18.56 -7.54 -6.06
N ARG A 106 18.49 -8.22 -7.19
CA ARG A 106 17.27 -8.39 -7.98
C ARG A 106 16.68 -9.78 -7.76
N LEU A 107 15.37 -9.86 -7.68
CA LEU A 107 14.63 -11.12 -7.69
C LEU A 107 13.72 -11.14 -8.92
N ILE A 108 14.01 -12.04 -9.86
CA ILE A 108 13.29 -12.14 -11.13
C ILE A 108 12.65 -13.53 -11.28
N SER A 109 11.81 -13.72 -12.28
CA SER A 109 11.40 -15.04 -12.73
C SER A 109 11.33 -15.06 -14.24
N THR A 110 12.42 -15.45 -14.92
CA THR A 110 12.49 -15.44 -16.39
C THR A 110 11.39 -16.30 -17.03
N ALA A 111 11.03 -17.40 -16.38
CA ALA A 111 9.96 -18.30 -16.82
C ALA A 111 8.56 -17.88 -16.35
N SER A 112 8.43 -16.79 -15.57
CA SER A 112 7.16 -16.36 -14.95
C SER A 112 6.41 -17.51 -14.30
N LYS A 113 7.11 -18.33 -13.50
CA LYS A 113 6.52 -19.48 -12.80
C LYS A 113 5.79 -19.11 -11.48
N PRO A 114 6.23 -18.14 -10.66
CA PRO A 114 5.61 -17.81 -9.38
C PRO A 114 4.46 -16.80 -9.52
N LYS A 115 3.62 -16.92 -10.56
CA LYS A 115 2.55 -15.96 -10.89
C LYS A 115 1.49 -15.81 -9.81
N THR A 116 1.36 -16.79 -8.92
CA THR A 116 0.40 -16.79 -7.80
C THR A 116 1.10 -16.72 -6.45
N LYS A 117 2.39 -16.44 -6.46
CA LYS A 117 3.28 -16.49 -5.29
C LYS A 117 4.01 -15.18 -5.10
N TYR A 118 4.55 -15.04 -3.91
CA TYR A 118 5.23 -13.83 -3.47
C TYR A 118 6.75 -13.99 -3.58
N ALA A 119 7.42 -12.91 -3.95
CA ALA A 119 8.87 -12.80 -3.89
C ALA A 119 9.38 -13.04 -2.46
N PHE A 120 8.76 -12.42 -1.47
CA PHE A 120 9.01 -12.61 -0.05
C PHE A 120 7.73 -13.01 0.67
N PHE A 121 7.76 -14.15 1.35
CA PHE A 121 6.60 -14.73 2.00
C PHE A 121 6.82 -14.92 3.50
N PHE A 122 6.02 -14.23 4.29
CA PHE A 122 5.95 -14.38 5.73
C PHE A 122 4.78 -15.33 6.03
N PRO A 123 5.05 -16.61 6.35
CA PRO A 123 3.98 -17.58 6.59
C PRO A 123 3.11 -17.23 7.80
N GLY A 124 3.65 -16.44 8.74
CA GLY A 124 2.96 -16.04 9.96
C GLY A 124 2.65 -17.22 10.89
N THR A 125 1.67 -17.02 11.76
CA THR A 125 1.24 -18.01 12.74
C THR A 125 0.47 -19.14 12.06
N ALA A 126 0.87 -20.38 12.34
CA ALA A 126 0.21 -21.57 11.83
C ALA A 126 -1.23 -21.71 12.37
N PRO A 127 -2.17 -22.31 11.60
CA PRO A 127 -3.51 -22.61 12.09
C PRO A 127 -3.47 -23.42 13.40
N GLY A 128 -4.31 -23.04 14.37
CA GLY A 128 -4.42 -23.74 15.66
C GLY A 128 -3.33 -23.41 16.69
N ALA A 129 -2.43 -22.47 16.41
CA ALA A 129 -1.47 -22.00 17.41
C ALA A 129 -2.16 -21.32 18.60
N THR A 130 -1.59 -21.49 19.79
CA THR A 130 -2.08 -20.89 21.05
C THR A 130 -1.57 -19.47 21.30
N SER A 131 -0.69 -18.97 20.44
CA SER A 131 -0.17 -17.60 20.48
C SER A 131 0.26 -17.15 19.09
N ILE A 132 0.20 -15.83 18.86
CA ILE A 132 0.72 -15.21 17.64
C ILE A 132 2.25 -15.29 17.65
N SER A 133 2.81 -15.80 16.55
CA SER A 133 4.24 -15.97 16.37
C SER A 133 4.78 -14.97 15.37
N TYR A 134 5.38 -13.91 15.88
CA TYR A 134 5.84 -12.81 15.04
C TYR A 134 7.14 -13.11 14.30
N THR A 135 7.17 -12.77 13.02
CA THR A 135 8.42 -12.64 12.26
C THR A 135 8.90 -11.20 12.37
N SER A 136 10.04 -10.99 13.03
CA SER A 136 10.43 -9.70 13.59
C SER A 136 11.79 -9.18 13.12
N GLY A 137 11.86 -7.85 12.94
CA GLY A 137 13.12 -7.12 12.83
C GLY A 137 13.78 -7.13 11.45
N TYR A 138 13.05 -7.45 10.38
CA TYR A 138 13.60 -7.44 9.02
C TYR A 138 13.60 -6.03 8.41
N THR A 139 14.68 -5.69 7.72
CA THR A 139 14.77 -4.51 6.86
C THR A 139 15.11 -4.97 5.45
N PHE A 140 14.20 -4.71 4.51
CA PHE A 140 14.39 -4.91 3.08
C PHE A 140 14.75 -3.59 2.46
N ARG A 141 15.85 -3.53 1.71
CA ARG A 141 16.21 -2.28 1.02
C ARG A 141 17.03 -2.45 -0.23
N ASP A 142 16.94 -1.48 -1.13
CA ASP A 142 17.74 -1.44 -2.36
C ASP A 142 17.53 -2.73 -3.19
N LEU A 143 16.27 -3.11 -3.39
CA LEU A 143 15.86 -4.33 -4.09
C LEU A 143 15.10 -3.99 -5.38
N GLU A 144 15.20 -4.87 -6.37
CA GLU A 144 14.32 -4.88 -7.53
C GLU A 144 13.59 -6.23 -7.61
N ILE A 145 12.26 -6.20 -7.76
CA ILE A 145 11.44 -7.41 -7.86
C ILE A 145 10.71 -7.43 -9.20
N GLY A 146 10.87 -8.51 -9.95
CA GLY A 146 10.26 -8.70 -11.25
C GLY A 146 11.04 -8.00 -12.38
N GLY A 147 10.34 -7.52 -13.41
CA GLY A 147 10.95 -6.94 -14.64
C GLY A 147 11.66 -7.95 -15.56
N GLY A 148 11.83 -9.20 -15.13
CA GLY A 148 12.22 -10.35 -15.97
C GLY A 148 11.10 -11.37 -16.17
N GLY A 149 9.92 -11.11 -15.62
CA GLY A 149 8.74 -11.98 -15.63
C GLY A 149 7.91 -11.79 -14.36
N ALA A 150 6.73 -12.43 -14.34
CA ALA A 150 5.68 -12.07 -13.38
C ALA A 150 5.79 -12.77 -12.01
N PHE A 151 5.49 -12.00 -10.96
CA PHE A 151 5.18 -12.51 -9.62
C PHE A 151 3.74 -12.20 -9.24
N GLY A 152 3.14 -13.08 -8.44
CA GLY A 152 1.82 -12.80 -7.86
C GLY A 152 1.85 -11.70 -6.80
N GLY A 153 2.99 -11.49 -6.14
CA GLY A 153 3.19 -10.35 -5.28
C GLY A 153 4.64 -10.12 -4.87
N GLY A 154 4.92 -8.94 -4.31
CA GLY A 154 6.25 -8.59 -3.82
C GLY A 154 6.44 -9.18 -2.43
N PHE A 155 5.63 -8.70 -1.49
CA PHE A 155 5.69 -9.08 -0.08
C PHE A 155 4.33 -9.54 0.40
N PHE A 156 4.29 -10.71 1.02
CA PHE A 156 3.19 -11.12 1.90
C PHE A 156 3.69 -11.11 3.34
N LEU A 157 3.10 -10.26 4.16
CA LEU A 157 3.51 -9.95 5.53
C LEU A 157 2.39 -10.39 6.47
N LYS A 158 2.37 -11.67 6.86
CA LYS A 158 1.48 -12.17 7.92
C LYS A 158 2.22 -12.25 9.25
N ASP A 159 1.60 -11.66 10.28
CA ASP A 159 2.14 -11.60 11.64
C ASP A 159 3.58 -11.06 11.70
N ALA A 160 3.85 -10.00 10.95
CA ALA A 160 5.15 -9.33 10.94
C ALA A 160 5.23 -8.28 12.07
N PHE A 161 6.41 -8.11 12.68
CA PHE A 161 6.61 -7.10 13.72
C PHE A 161 7.89 -6.30 13.50
N ARG A 162 7.80 -4.97 13.47
CA ARG A 162 8.97 -4.09 13.28
C ARG A 162 9.71 -4.44 11.98
N VAL A 163 9.00 -4.37 10.86
CA VAL A 163 9.55 -4.61 9.52
C VAL A 163 9.62 -3.31 8.75
N ASN A 164 10.72 -3.10 8.03
CA ASN A 164 10.92 -1.97 7.14
C ASN A 164 11.13 -2.45 5.70
N ILE A 165 10.48 -1.83 4.73
CA ILE A 165 10.69 -2.03 3.30
C ILE A 165 10.99 -0.66 2.72
N ASP A 166 12.20 -0.43 2.24
CA ASP A 166 12.66 0.89 1.82
C ASP A 166 13.41 0.85 0.49
N ASN A 167 13.14 1.77 -0.43
CA ASN A 167 13.84 1.84 -1.73
C ASN A 167 13.76 0.51 -2.51
N VAL A 168 12.53 0.08 -2.83
CA VAL A 168 12.27 -1.17 -3.57
C VAL A 168 11.47 -0.88 -4.83
N GLY A 169 12.01 -1.27 -5.97
CA GLY A 169 11.32 -1.25 -7.26
C GLY A 169 10.61 -2.58 -7.53
N MET A 170 9.41 -2.52 -8.10
CA MET A 170 8.62 -3.69 -8.47
C MET A 170 7.98 -3.50 -9.84
N THR A 171 8.22 -4.43 -10.76
CA THR A 171 7.64 -4.44 -12.10
C THR A 171 7.09 -5.83 -12.42
N SER A 172 5.92 -5.91 -13.05
CA SER A 172 5.25 -7.20 -13.31
C SER A 172 4.87 -7.96 -12.04
N VAL A 173 4.49 -7.21 -11.00
CA VAL A 173 4.08 -7.74 -9.69
C VAL A 173 2.61 -7.42 -9.45
N ALA A 174 1.77 -8.45 -9.30
CA ALA A 174 0.31 -8.26 -9.21
C ALA A 174 -0.17 -7.64 -7.89
N ASN A 175 0.41 -8.06 -6.76
CA ASN A 175 0.12 -7.52 -5.42
C ASN A 175 1.43 -7.14 -4.70
N PRO A 176 1.94 -5.91 -4.89
CA PRO A 176 3.23 -5.47 -4.36
C PRO A 176 3.39 -5.69 -2.86
N ILE A 177 2.45 -5.21 -2.05
CA ILE A 177 2.48 -5.34 -0.60
C ILE A 177 1.14 -5.85 -0.10
N HIS A 178 1.14 -7.04 0.50
CA HIS A 178 0.00 -7.61 1.18
C HIS A 178 0.34 -7.79 2.67
N VAL A 179 -0.42 -7.11 3.54
CA VAL A 179 -0.30 -7.11 4.99
C VAL A 179 -1.48 -7.87 5.59
N ALA A 180 -1.22 -8.91 6.37
CA ALA A 180 -2.26 -9.77 6.90
C ALA A 180 -2.12 -9.99 8.42
N GLY A 181 -3.26 -10.19 9.07
CA GLY A 181 -3.34 -10.62 10.46
C GLY A 181 -2.73 -9.64 11.44
N SER A 182 -2.05 -10.16 12.47
CA SER A 182 -1.45 -9.35 13.52
C SER A 182 -0.11 -8.76 13.05
N THR A 183 -0.12 -7.99 11.96
CA THR A 183 1.09 -7.29 11.51
C THR A 183 1.16 -5.92 12.16
N LEU A 184 2.31 -5.61 12.76
CA LEU A 184 2.48 -4.51 13.69
C LEU A 184 3.75 -3.73 13.37
N GLN A 185 3.65 -2.39 13.35
CA GLN A 185 4.81 -1.50 13.18
C GLN A 185 5.58 -1.78 11.89
N LEU A 186 4.86 -1.72 10.76
CA LEU A 186 5.42 -1.85 9.41
C LEU A 186 5.60 -0.46 8.81
N THR A 187 6.78 -0.19 8.25
CA THR A 187 7.01 0.99 7.40
C THR A 187 7.43 0.53 6.00
N VAL A 188 6.69 1.00 5.00
CA VAL A 188 6.98 0.87 3.58
C VAL A 188 7.27 2.27 3.06
N SER A 189 8.50 2.50 2.58
CA SER A 189 8.94 3.82 2.12
C SER A 189 9.71 3.76 0.81
N HIS A 190 9.57 4.81 -0.03
CA HIS A 190 10.30 4.90 -1.30
C HIS A 190 10.15 3.64 -2.16
N THR A 191 8.97 3.03 -2.13
CA THR A 191 8.67 1.86 -2.96
C THR A 191 7.94 2.30 -4.20
N ILE A 192 8.31 1.74 -5.35
CA ILE A 192 7.67 2.06 -6.63
C ILE A 192 7.23 0.74 -7.24
N ALA A 193 5.94 0.58 -7.44
CA ALA A 193 5.37 -0.60 -8.07
C ALA A 193 4.57 -0.22 -9.31
N ASN A 194 4.91 -0.85 -10.44
CA ASN A 194 4.20 -0.71 -11.69
C ASN A 194 3.57 -2.05 -12.07
N SER A 195 2.28 -1.99 -12.37
CA SER A 195 1.46 -3.13 -12.77
C SER A 195 1.83 -3.69 -14.16
N ASP A 196 2.70 -3.01 -14.90
CA ASP A 196 3.16 -3.38 -16.25
C ASP A 196 3.65 -4.83 -16.35
N GLY A 197 3.02 -5.60 -17.24
CA GLY A 197 3.37 -7.00 -17.49
C GLY A 197 3.03 -7.96 -16.34
N ALA A 198 2.31 -7.52 -15.30
CA ALA A 198 1.85 -8.40 -14.24
C ALA A 198 0.69 -9.28 -14.73
N ASP A 199 0.61 -10.51 -14.19
CA ASP A 199 -0.45 -11.47 -14.53
C ASP A 199 -1.52 -11.45 -13.44
N PHE A 200 -2.66 -10.81 -13.74
CA PHE A 200 -3.76 -10.62 -12.78
C PHE A 200 -4.79 -11.76 -12.78
N ALA A 201 -4.70 -12.69 -13.73
CA ALA A 201 -5.76 -13.68 -13.98
C ALA A 201 -6.03 -14.58 -12.75
N ALA A 202 -5.02 -14.78 -11.90
CA ALA A 202 -5.13 -15.62 -10.72
C ALA A 202 -5.68 -14.91 -9.46
N PHE A 203 -5.71 -13.58 -9.42
CA PHE A 203 -6.11 -12.81 -8.24
C PHE A 203 -7.46 -12.11 -8.39
N GLY A 204 -8.04 -12.11 -9.60
CA GLY A 204 -9.33 -11.48 -9.91
C GLY A 204 -9.25 -9.94 -10.01
N SER A 205 -8.50 -9.28 -9.13
CA SER A 205 -8.18 -7.86 -9.20
C SER A 205 -6.76 -7.60 -8.75
N SER A 206 -6.12 -6.57 -9.31
CA SER A 206 -4.79 -6.13 -8.92
C SER A 206 -4.87 -5.09 -7.82
N ILE A 207 -4.15 -5.30 -6.72
CA ILE A 207 -4.21 -4.42 -5.54
C ILE A 207 -2.78 -4.00 -5.21
N GLY A 208 -2.51 -2.69 -5.26
CA GLY A 208 -1.18 -2.12 -4.95
C GLY A 208 -0.77 -2.41 -3.51
N TRP A 209 -1.48 -1.80 -2.56
CA TRP A 209 -1.31 -2.04 -1.12
C TRP A 209 -2.56 -2.68 -0.54
N TRP A 210 -2.43 -3.91 -0.04
CA TRP A 210 -3.55 -4.70 0.41
C TRP A 210 -3.42 -5.07 1.87
N MET A 211 -4.45 -4.79 2.66
CA MET A 211 -4.52 -5.16 4.08
C MET A 211 -5.70 -6.09 4.34
N THR A 212 -5.49 -7.15 5.13
CA THR A 212 -6.53 -8.11 5.50
C THR A 212 -6.48 -8.46 6.98
N ALA A 213 -7.66 -8.72 7.56
CA ALA A 213 -7.77 -9.31 8.89
C ALA A 213 -7.69 -10.85 8.79
N GLU A 214 -7.17 -11.48 9.84
CA GLU A 214 -7.06 -12.93 9.93
C GLU A 214 -7.79 -13.44 11.18
N ASN A 215 -8.52 -14.55 11.02
CA ASN A 215 -9.18 -15.23 12.12
C ASN A 215 -8.32 -16.40 12.61
N TYR A 216 -7.85 -16.31 13.86
CA TYR A 216 -6.99 -17.31 14.48
C TYR A 216 -7.77 -18.28 15.39
N GLY A 217 -9.10 -18.36 15.23
CA GLY A 217 -9.97 -19.21 16.04
C GLY A 217 -9.99 -18.74 17.50
N GLY A 218 -9.36 -19.50 18.40
CA GLY A 218 -9.35 -19.21 19.84
C GLY A 218 -8.69 -17.87 20.23
N LEU A 219 -7.87 -17.29 19.35
CA LEU A 219 -7.25 -15.97 19.56
C LEU A 219 -8.08 -14.82 18.99
N GLY A 220 -9.20 -15.11 18.33
CA GLY A 220 -10.07 -14.14 17.68
C GLY A 220 -9.52 -13.61 16.35
N VAL A 221 -10.15 -12.52 15.88
CA VAL A 221 -9.78 -11.82 14.66
C VAL A 221 -8.73 -10.77 14.99
N HIS A 222 -7.60 -10.80 14.29
CA HIS A 222 -6.56 -9.78 14.38
C HIS A 222 -6.44 -9.06 13.04
N MET A 223 -6.09 -7.79 13.11
CA MET A 223 -5.92 -6.90 11.97
C MET A 223 -4.62 -6.12 12.11
N PRO A 224 -4.08 -5.58 11.01
CA PRO A 224 -2.81 -4.86 11.09
C PRO A 224 -2.92 -3.58 11.93
N GLU A 225 -1.82 -3.17 12.56
CA GLU A 225 -1.76 -1.93 13.34
C GLU A 225 -0.42 -1.19 13.19
N ASN A 226 -0.49 0.15 13.15
CA ASN A 226 0.66 1.02 12.98
C ASN A 226 1.42 0.72 11.69
N ILE A 227 0.71 0.86 10.57
CA ILE A 227 1.19 0.56 9.21
C ILE A 227 1.35 1.86 8.44
N LYS A 228 2.51 2.05 7.81
CA LYS A 228 2.83 3.29 7.11
C LYS A 228 3.31 3.01 5.69
N PHE A 229 2.72 3.72 4.74
CA PHE A 229 3.19 3.84 3.36
C PHE A 229 3.64 5.28 3.16
N ILE A 230 4.90 5.50 2.84
CA ILE A 230 5.52 6.85 2.83
C ILE A 230 6.23 7.06 1.50
N ASN A 231 5.95 8.16 0.80
CA ASN A 231 6.62 8.52 -0.46
C ASN A 231 6.73 7.33 -1.43
N SER A 232 5.62 6.62 -1.61
CA SER A 232 5.60 5.37 -2.38
C SER A 232 4.54 5.42 -3.46
N SER A 233 4.81 4.74 -4.57
CA SER A 233 3.99 4.73 -5.78
C SER A 233 3.41 3.35 -6.06
N VAL A 234 2.14 3.30 -6.45
CA VAL A 234 1.47 2.12 -7.02
C VAL A 234 0.73 2.56 -8.29
N VAL A 235 1.20 2.10 -9.44
CA VAL A 235 0.76 2.60 -10.75
C VAL A 235 0.07 1.52 -11.58
N GLY A 236 -1.15 1.82 -12.03
CA GLY A 236 -1.92 0.98 -12.96
C GLY A 236 -2.66 -0.20 -12.33
N TYR A 237 -2.79 -0.22 -10.99
CA TYR A 237 -3.55 -1.26 -10.28
C TYR A 237 -5.06 -0.98 -10.33
N ASP A 238 -5.91 -2.01 -10.33
CA ASP A 238 -7.37 -1.83 -10.22
C ASP A 238 -7.72 -1.12 -8.91
N TYR A 239 -7.05 -1.50 -7.83
CA TYR A 239 -7.12 -0.86 -6.53
C TYR A 239 -5.74 -0.34 -6.14
N GLY A 240 -5.60 0.96 -5.89
CA GLY A 240 -4.35 1.51 -5.39
C GLY A 240 -4.03 0.98 -3.99
N ALA A 241 -4.93 1.22 -3.05
CA ALA A 241 -4.81 0.75 -1.68
C ALA A 241 -6.14 0.30 -1.09
N ILE A 242 -6.12 -0.81 -0.34
CA ILE A 242 -7.22 -1.26 0.52
C ILE A 242 -6.66 -1.39 1.94
N THR A 243 -7.20 -0.59 2.86
CA THR A 243 -6.71 -0.52 4.24
C THR A 243 -7.77 -0.93 5.24
N ILE A 244 -7.37 -1.75 6.20
CA ILE A 244 -8.12 -2.12 7.41
C ILE A 244 -7.14 -2.10 8.58
N GLY A 245 -7.60 -1.86 9.81
CA GLY A 245 -6.74 -1.98 10.97
C GLY A 245 -6.77 -0.79 11.90
N SER A 246 -5.69 -0.55 12.63
CA SER A 246 -5.58 0.65 13.48
C SER A 246 -4.30 1.42 13.22
N MET A 247 -4.37 2.76 13.25
CA MET A 247 -3.20 3.63 13.04
C MET A 247 -2.52 3.39 11.68
N VAL A 248 -3.29 3.42 10.60
CA VAL A 248 -2.78 3.26 9.23
C VAL A 248 -2.53 4.63 8.60
N ARG A 249 -1.38 4.81 7.96
CA ARG A 249 -1.00 6.09 7.37
C ARG A 249 -0.44 5.94 5.96
N LEU A 250 -0.98 6.72 5.03
CA LEU A 250 -0.48 6.91 3.67
C LEU A 250 0.04 8.35 3.59
N ASP A 251 1.35 8.53 3.71
CA ASP A 251 2.01 9.84 3.62
C ASP A 251 2.61 10.05 2.23
N ASN A 252 2.11 11.06 1.54
CA ASN A 252 2.50 11.40 0.18
C ASN A 252 2.47 10.19 -0.77
N PRO A 253 1.34 9.44 -0.84
CA PRO A 253 1.22 8.32 -1.76
C PRO A 253 1.09 8.83 -3.21
N ASP A 254 1.56 8.03 -4.16
CA ASP A 254 1.33 8.24 -5.58
C ASP A 254 0.57 7.04 -6.15
N ILE A 255 -0.75 7.19 -6.23
CA ILE A 255 -1.67 6.17 -6.71
C ILE A 255 -2.13 6.61 -8.09
N ASP A 256 -1.33 6.30 -9.09
CA ASP A 256 -1.58 6.72 -10.46
C ASP A 256 -2.22 5.63 -11.31
N TYR A 257 -3.03 6.04 -12.29
CA TYR A 257 -3.74 5.16 -13.20
C TYR A 257 -4.56 4.04 -12.53
N ALA A 258 -5.13 4.31 -11.35
CA ALA A 258 -5.95 3.33 -10.66
C ALA A 258 -7.22 3.00 -11.45
N GLY A 259 -7.54 1.71 -11.58
CA GLY A 259 -8.63 1.24 -12.45
C GLY A 259 -10.03 1.42 -11.87
N VAL A 260 -10.22 1.19 -10.58
CA VAL A 260 -11.55 1.13 -9.94
C VAL A 260 -11.58 1.96 -8.67
N ILE A 261 -10.59 1.83 -7.80
CA ILE A 261 -10.50 2.65 -6.59
C ILE A 261 -9.06 3.09 -6.35
N GLY A 262 -8.86 4.39 -6.04
CA GLY A 262 -7.56 4.87 -5.58
C GLY A 262 -7.25 4.34 -4.19
N TRP A 263 -7.97 4.82 -3.17
CA TRP A 263 -7.86 4.34 -1.79
C TRP A 263 -9.21 3.91 -1.22
N ARG A 264 -9.29 2.69 -0.67
CA ARG A 264 -10.43 2.15 0.06
C ARG A 264 -10.11 1.95 1.54
N TYR A 265 -10.97 2.48 2.41
CA TYR A 265 -10.99 2.16 3.84
C TYR A 265 -12.07 1.10 4.10
N ASP A 266 -11.67 -0.01 4.71
CA ASP A 266 -12.52 -1.19 5.00
C ASP A 266 -12.73 -1.44 6.50
N GLY A 267 -12.26 -0.53 7.36
CA GLY A 267 -12.59 -0.54 8.78
C GLY A 267 -11.41 -0.40 9.72
N GLY A 268 -11.77 -0.16 10.99
CA GLY A 268 -10.84 0.07 12.09
C GLY A 268 -10.60 1.56 12.37
N ASN A 269 -9.57 1.91 13.15
CA ASN A 269 -9.46 3.24 13.77
C ASN A 269 -8.21 4.01 13.28
N HIS A 270 -8.33 5.34 13.15
CA HIS A 270 -7.21 6.24 12.83
C HIS A 270 -6.50 5.88 11.51
N HIS A 271 -7.19 6.11 10.41
CA HIS A 271 -6.64 6.00 9.06
C HIS A 271 -6.40 7.39 8.48
N VAL A 272 -5.19 7.67 8.03
CA VAL A 272 -4.84 9.00 7.51
C VAL A 272 -4.18 8.85 6.15
N MET A 273 -4.73 9.50 5.14
CA MET A 273 -4.01 9.83 3.92
C MET A 273 -3.65 11.31 3.96
N ASN A 274 -2.35 11.62 3.90
CA ASN A 274 -1.85 12.97 3.98
C ASN A 274 -0.92 13.29 2.80
N GLY A 275 -1.29 14.28 2.00
CA GLY A 275 -0.58 14.65 0.79
C GLY A 275 -0.83 13.68 -0.36
N GLY A 276 0.06 13.71 -1.34
CA GLY A 276 0.06 12.76 -2.44
C GLY A 276 -1.02 12.99 -3.49
N TYR A 277 -1.10 12.00 -4.38
CA TYR A 277 -1.83 12.08 -5.63
C TYR A 277 -2.59 10.78 -5.88
N ILE A 278 -3.85 10.90 -6.30
CA ILE A 278 -4.67 9.80 -6.80
C ILE A 278 -5.17 10.17 -8.19
N ALA A 279 -4.94 9.30 -9.16
CA ALA A 279 -5.53 9.49 -10.48
C ALA A 279 -5.96 8.22 -11.17
N THR A 280 -6.80 8.44 -12.18
CA THR A 280 -7.27 7.41 -13.10
C THR A 280 -7.21 7.90 -14.54
N ASN A 281 -7.06 6.95 -15.46
CA ASN A 281 -7.35 7.14 -16.88
C ASN A 281 -8.52 6.26 -17.36
N ASN A 282 -9.20 5.55 -16.44
CA ASN A 282 -10.24 4.60 -16.80
C ASN A 282 -11.53 5.32 -17.18
N THR A 283 -12.13 4.88 -18.29
CA THR A 283 -13.41 5.39 -18.79
C THR A 283 -14.46 4.28 -18.95
N THR A 284 -14.13 3.04 -18.59
CA THR A 284 -14.95 1.86 -18.82
C THR A 284 -15.65 1.34 -17.57
N LYS A 285 -15.11 1.62 -16.37
CA LYS A 285 -15.71 1.26 -15.09
C LYS A 285 -15.87 2.52 -14.23
N PRO A 286 -16.89 2.58 -13.35
CA PRO A 286 -16.97 3.61 -12.34
C PRO A 286 -15.71 3.62 -11.48
N PHE A 287 -15.23 4.81 -11.13
CA PHE A 287 -14.04 5.00 -10.32
C PHE A 287 -14.33 5.81 -9.05
N SER A 288 -13.75 5.42 -7.93
CA SER A 288 -13.73 6.23 -6.71
C SER A 288 -12.29 6.59 -6.36
N GLY A 289 -11.97 7.89 -6.30
CA GLY A 289 -10.63 8.32 -5.87
C GLY A 289 -10.34 7.86 -4.44
N VAL A 290 -11.18 8.27 -3.51
CA VAL A 290 -11.22 7.75 -2.13
C VAL A 290 -12.58 7.16 -1.85
N ASN A 291 -12.62 5.98 -1.24
CA ASN A 291 -13.84 5.32 -0.79
C ASN A 291 -13.73 4.94 0.69
N ILE A 292 -14.46 5.68 1.53
CA ILE A 292 -14.58 5.41 2.96
C ILE A 292 -15.87 4.62 3.17
N GLN A 293 -15.72 3.30 3.34
CA GLN A 293 -16.85 2.41 3.56
C GLN A 293 -17.51 2.70 4.91
N THR A 294 -18.82 2.45 4.95
CA THR A 294 -19.56 2.35 6.21
C THR A 294 -19.23 1.03 6.88
N VAL A 295 -18.71 1.13 8.10
CA VAL A 295 -18.37 -0.03 8.93
C VAL A 295 -19.05 0.11 10.29
N THR A 296 -18.85 -0.87 11.18
CA THR A 296 -19.53 -0.98 12.48
C THR A 296 -19.59 0.38 13.22
N PRO A 297 -20.78 0.79 13.73
CA PRO A 297 -20.96 2.09 14.37
C PRO A 297 -19.95 2.35 15.50
N GLY A 298 -19.21 3.46 15.42
CA GLY A 298 -18.30 3.91 16.47
C GLY A 298 -16.80 3.86 16.14
N GLN A 299 -16.42 3.34 14.96
CA GLN A 299 -15.08 3.52 14.44
C GLN A 299 -14.91 4.97 13.96
N ALA A 300 -13.82 5.62 14.39
CA ALA A 300 -13.58 7.05 14.18
C ALA A 300 -12.17 7.31 13.64
N GLY A 301 -12.03 8.45 12.95
CA GLY A 301 -10.73 9.02 12.56
C GLY A 301 -10.24 8.56 11.20
N VAL A 302 -11.08 8.67 10.15
CA VAL A 302 -10.59 8.58 8.77
C VAL A 302 -10.34 9.98 8.26
N GLU A 303 -9.11 10.27 7.87
CA GLU A 303 -8.67 11.60 7.44
C GLU A 303 -8.10 11.54 6.02
N VAL A 304 -8.57 12.43 5.14
CA VAL A 304 -8.01 12.68 3.81
C VAL A 304 -7.56 14.14 3.81
N VAL A 305 -6.26 14.39 3.82
CA VAL A 305 -5.73 15.75 4.00
C VAL A 305 -4.70 16.10 2.95
N ASN A 306 -4.77 17.32 2.41
CA ASN A 306 -3.78 17.90 1.49
C ASN A 306 -3.51 17.09 0.21
N SER A 307 -4.44 16.23 -0.20
CA SER A 307 -4.26 15.34 -1.36
C SER A 307 -4.82 15.96 -2.64
N VAL A 308 -4.30 15.50 -3.79
CA VAL A 308 -4.87 15.79 -5.10
C VAL A 308 -5.56 14.53 -5.63
N ILE A 309 -6.79 14.68 -6.10
CA ILE A 309 -7.55 13.61 -6.75
C ILE A 309 -7.95 14.10 -8.13
N THR A 310 -7.60 13.35 -9.17
CA THR A 310 -7.89 13.77 -10.54
C THR A 310 -8.20 12.63 -11.49
N SER A 311 -8.72 12.99 -12.65
CA SER A 311 -8.90 12.08 -13.77
C SER A 311 -8.34 12.72 -15.02
N TYR A 312 -7.51 11.97 -15.74
CA TYR A 312 -6.92 12.41 -17.00
C TYR A 312 -7.93 12.41 -18.16
N ARG A 313 -9.08 11.76 -17.99
CA ARG A 313 -10.09 11.60 -19.05
C ARG A 313 -11.47 12.03 -18.59
N GLY A 314 -12.21 12.63 -19.52
CA GLY A 314 -13.59 13.03 -19.32
C GLY A 314 -14.57 11.91 -19.67
N GLY A 315 -15.85 12.15 -19.42
CA GLY A 315 -16.94 11.23 -19.79
C GLY A 315 -16.89 9.89 -19.06
N MET A 316 -16.50 9.91 -17.79
CA MET A 316 -16.42 8.69 -16.99
C MET A 316 -17.82 8.12 -16.71
N PRO A 317 -17.94 6.80 -16.46
CA PRO A 317 -19.23 6.18 -16.19
C PRO A 317 -19.95 6.81 -14.99
N ALA A 318 -21.29 6.78 -15.04
CA ALA A 318 -22.13 7.16 -13.91
C ALA A 318 -21.71 6.37 -12.66
N GLY A 319 -21.67 7.06 -11.51
CA GLY A 319 -21.16 6.48 -10.27
C GLY A 319 -19.66 6.67 -10.05
N SER A 320 -19.01 7.50 -10.88
CA SER A 320 -17.63 7.94 -10.63
C SER A 320 -17.61 9.15 -9.70
N PHE A 321 -16.87 9.07 -8.60
CA PHE A 321 -16.80 10.11 -7.57
C PHE A 321 -15.35 10.33 -7.15
N ALA A 322 -14.94 11.58 -6.91
CA ALA A 322 -13.59 11.80 -6.41
C ALA A 322 -13.46 11.27 -4.97
N ILE A 323 -14.45 11.53 -4.12
CA ILE A 323 -14.55 10.95 -2.77
C ILE A 323 -15.95 10.42 -2.50
N VAL A 324 -16.03 9.20 -1.98
CA VAL A 324 -17.21 8.60 -1.36
C VAL A 324 -16.96 8.49 0.15
N ALA A 325 -17.76 9.19 0.95
CA ALA A 325 -17.65 9.25 2.40
C ALA A 325 -18.91 8.65 3.04
N GLY A 326 -18.85 7.39 3.46
CA GLY A 326 -20.03 6.66 3.91
C GLY A 326 -20.91 6.24 2.73
N ASP A 327 -20.77 4.98 2.33
CA ASP A 327 -21.34 4.38 1.11
C ASP A 327 -22.68 3.64 1.30
N SER A 328 -23.18 3.54 2.53
CA SER A 328 -24.46 2.92 2.86
C SER A 328 -25.52 3.97 3.17
N ASP A 329 -26.77 3.65 2.82
CA ASP A 329 -27.96 4.42 3.21
C ASP A 329 -28.48 4.08 4.62
N THR A 330 -27.98 2.99 5.24
CA THR A 330 -28.50 2.45 6.51
C THR A 330 -27.49 2.45 7.65
N ASN A 331 -26.19 2.41 7.34
CA ASN A 331 -25.12 2.44 8.34
C ASN A 331 -24.42 3.80 8.32
N HIS A 332 -23.95 4.28 9.47
CA HIS A 332 -23.38 5.62 9.61
C HIS A 332 -21.89 5.56 9.97
N GLN A 333 -21.03 6.07 9.08
CA GLN A 333 -19.60 6.24 9.38
C GLN A 333 -19.35 7.52 10.20
N GLY A 334 -18.54 7.45 11.25
CA GLY A 334 -18.23 8.58 12.13
C GLY A 334 -16.79 9.07 11.99
N GLY A 335 -16.58 10.34 12.33
CA GLY A 335 -15.25 10.94 12.49
C GLY A 335 -14.47 11.06 11.18
N MET A 336 -15.15 11.37 10.07
CA MET A 336 -14.50 11.60 8.78
C MET A 336 -14.08 13.06 8.64
N VAL A 337 -12.82 13.27 8.27
CA VAL A 337 -12.26 14.61 8.00
C VAL A 337 -11.65 14.62 6.61
N ILE A 338 -12.08 15.57 5.79
CA ILE A 338 -11.53 15.82 4.46
C ILE A 338 -11.09 17.28 4.44
N SER A 339 -9.79 17.53 4.29
CA SER A 339 -9.23 18.88 4.43
C SER A 339 -8.19 19.20 3.37
N GLY A 340 -8.23 20.39 2.77
CA GLY A 340 -7.21 20.83 1.81
C GLY A 340 -7.11 19.96 0.56
N VAL A 341 -8.16 19.20 0.23
CA VAL A 341 -8.16 18.30 -0.93
C VAL A 341 -8.47 19.09 -2.19
N LYS A 342 -7.68 18.86 -3.24
CA LYS A 342 -7.92 19.42 -4.57
C LYS A 342 -8.48 18.34 -5.49
N ILE A 343 -9.69 18.56 -6.00
CA ILE A 343 -10.39 17.69 -6.95
C ILE A 343 -10.40 18.38 -8.31
N THR A 344 -9.80 17.74 -9.31
CA THR A 344 -9.78 18.22 -10.69
C THR A 344 -10.09 17.10 -11.68
N GLY A 345 -10.18 17.41 -12.95
CA GLY A 345 -10.27 16.40 -14.01
C GLY A 345 -10.63 17.02 -15.34
N ALA A 346 -10.65 16.19 -16.38
CA ALA A 346 -11.25 16.59 -17.64
C ALA A 346 -12.78 16.76 -17.52
N ALA A 347 -13.41 17.34 -18.54
CA ALA A 347 -14.85 17.60 -18.51
C ALA A 347 -15.67 16.32 -18.30
N ASN A 348 -16.63 16.35 -17.37
CA ASN A 348 -17.47 15.20 -17.01
C ASN A 348 -16.69 13.98 -16.47
N SER A 349 -15.58 14.19 -15.77
CA SER A 349 -14.88 13.11 -15.05
C SER A 349 -15.65 12.63 -13.81
N TRP A 350 -16.34 13.53 -13.10
CA TRP A 350 -16.95 13.20 -11.81
C TRP A 350 -18.45 13.41 -11.80
N THR A 351 -19.21 12.43 -11.31
CA THR A 351 -20.63 12.63 -11.00
C THR A 351 -20.78 13.70 -9.93
N SER A 352 -20.01 13.61 -8.85
CA SER A 352 -19.79 14.68 -7.87
C SER A 352 -18.36 14.62 -7.35
N GLY A 353 -17.86 15.74 -6.83
CA GLY A 353 -16.56 15.78 -6.18
C GLY A 353 -16.59 14.96 -4.89
N VAL A 354 -17.49 15.31 -3.97
CA VAL A 354 -17.73 14.55 -2.73
C VAL A 354 -19.15 14.00 -2.74
N ARG A 355 -19.30 12.71 -2.45
CA ARG A 355 -20.58 12.05 -2.17
C ARG A 355 -20.58 11.48 -0.76
N SER A 356 -21.67 11.66 -0.03
CA SER A 356 -21.95 10.93 1.22
C SER A 356 -23.40 10.47 1.25
N ALA A 357 -23.63 9.16 1.35
CA ALA A 357 -24.98 8.59 1.38
C ALA A 357 -25.59 8.63 2.79
N SER A 358 -24.77 8.28 3.78
CA SER A 358 -25.08 8.45 5.20
C SER A 358 -23.81 8.49 6.05
N ALA A 359 -23.64 9.58 6.81
CA ALA A 359 -22.56 9.69 7.78
C ALA A 359 -23.01 10.28 9.12
N ARG A 360 -22.39 9.77 10.17
CA ARG A 360 -22.56 10.23 11.55
C ARG A 360 -21.86 11.56 11.78
N SER A 361 -20.66 11.71 11.23
CA SER A 361 -19.99 13.00 11.17
C SER A 361 -19.03 13.11 9.99
N LEU A 362 -19.16 14.21 9.25
CA LEU A 362 -18.31 14.58 8.12
C LEU A 362 -17.86 16.04 8.26
N SER A 363 -16.55 16.26 8.23
CA SER A 363 -15.96 17.61 8.15
C SER A 363 -15.26 17.77 6.81
N LEU A 364 -15.67 18.78 6.03
CA LEU A 364 -15.04 19.22 4.80
C LEU A 364 -14.45 20.61 5.05
N SER A 365 -13.15 20.81 4.80
CA SER A 365 -12.52 22.11 5.01
C SER A 365 -11.48 22.45 3.94
N GLY A 366 -11.47 23.68 3.44
CA GLY A 366 -10.41 24.17 2.54
C GLY A 366 -10.27 23.38 1.23
N CYS A 367 -11.31 22.65 0.80
CA CYS A 367 -11.25 21.83 -0.40
C CYS A 367 -11.50 22.68 -1.66
N GLN A 368 -10.82 22.35 -2.76
CA GLN A 368 -10.98 22.99 -4.07
C GLN A 368 -11.58 21.97 -5.03
N ILE A 369 -12.77 22.23 -5.56
CA ILE A 369 -13.47 21.31 -6.47
C ILE A 369 -13.71 22.00 -7.81
N ASP A 370 -12.99 21.56 -8.85
CA ASP A 370 -13.13 22.09 -10.19
C ASP A 370 -14.50 21.73 -10.78
N LYS A 371 -15.40 22.72 -10.87
CA LYS A 371 -16.73 22.57 -11.46
C LYS A 371 -16.67 22.09 -12.92
N GLY A 372 -15.64 22.47 -13.68
CA GLY A 372 -15.46 22.06 -15.07
C GLY A 372 -15.31 20.54 -15.23
N SER A 373 -14.88 19.86 -14.17
CA SER A 373 -14.68 18.41 -14.17
C SER A 373 -15.94 17.60 -13.83
N LEU A 374 -17.03 18.25 -13.40
CA LEU A 374 -18.24 17.59 -12.94
C LEU A 374 -19.23 17.34 -14.09
N SER A 375 -19.87 16.17 -14.11
CA SER A 375 -20.97 15.83 -15.02
C SER A 375 -22.35 16.22 -14.48
N THR A 376 -22.43 16.52 -13.18
CA THR A 376 -23.59 17.15 -12.56
C THR A 376 -23.17 18.50 -11.99
N ASN A 377 -24.13 19.34 -11.58
CA ASN A 377 -23.77 20.59 -10.90
C ASN A 377 -23.29 20.34 -9.46
N ASP A 378 -23.52 19.16 -8.88
CA ASP A 378 -23.31 18.90 -7.46
C ASP A 378 -21.82 18.60 -7.18
N ALA A 379 -21.08 19.62 -6.72
CA ALA A 379 -19.71 19.46 -6.26
C ALA A 379 -19.64 18.66 -4.95
N ILE A 380 -20.60 18.90 -4.07
CA ILE A 380 -20.78 18.18 -2.81
C ILE A 380 -22.23 17.69 -2.78
N SER A 381 -22.42 16.37 -2.69
CA SER A 381 -23.73 15.72 -2.57
C SER A 381 -23.78 14.89 -1.30
N VAL A 382 -24.51 15.35 -0.29
CA VAL A 382 -24.60 14.67 1.00
C VAL A 382 -26.04 14.38 1.36
N SER A 383 -26.31 13.16 1.84
CA SER A 383 -27.62 12.74 2.31
C SER A 383 -27.59 12.11 3.69
N ASN A 384 -28.72 12.14 4.41
CA ASN A 384 -28.92 11.42 5.69
C ASN A 384 -27.80 11.63 6.73
N GLN A 385 -27.38 12.89 6.89
CA GLN A 385 -26.27 13.26 7.78
C GLN A 385 -26.75 13.58 9.19
N MET A 386 -26.02 13.11 10.21
CA MET A 386 -26.24 13.56 11.60
C MET A 386 -25.42 14.79 11.96
N ASN A 387 -24.15 14.86 11.57
CA ASN A 387 -23.32 16.05 11.80
C ASN A 387 -22.51 16.39 10.56
N ILE A 388 -22.59 17.62 10.09
CA ILE A 388 -21.81 18.07 8.92
C ILE A 388 -21.21 19.45 9.14
N SER A 389 -19.94 19.61 8.77
CA SER A 389 -19.25 20.90 8.72
C SER A 389 -18.64 21.06 7.34
N ILE A 390 -18.96 22.16 6.64
CA ILE A 390 -18.36 22.52 5.35
C ILE A 390 -17.82 23.94 5.49
N THR A 391 -16.50 24.10 5.50
CA THR A 391 -15.86 25.40 5.74
C THR A 391 -14.79 25.72 4.72
N SER A 392 -14.76 26.96 4.22
CA SER A 392 -13.72 27.47 3.31
C SER A 392 -13.48 26.63 2.05
N CYS A 393 -14.48 25.87 1.60
CA CYS A 393 -14.41 25.13 0.35
C CYS A 393 -14.73 26.06 -0.83
N ASP A 394 -13.93 25.95 -1.90
CA ASP A 394 -14.21 26.53 -3.21
C ASP A 394 -14.85 25.46 -4.09
N ALA A 395 -16.17 25.54 -4.24
CA ALA A 395 -16.96 24.53 -4.92
C ALA A 395 -18.17 25.19 -5.60
N GLY A 396 -18.54 24.71 -6.79
CA GLY A 396 -19.67 25.26 -7.56
C GLY A 396 -21.01 25.22 -6.80
N THR A 397 -21.63 24.03 -6.71
CA THR A 397 -22.91 23.84 -6.01
C THR A 397 -22.76 22.76 -4.94
N ALA A 398 -23.33 23.00 -3.75
CA ALA A 398 -23.47 21.99 -2.70
C ALA A 398 -24.94 21.61 -2.55
N ASN A 399 -25.25 20.34 -2.81
CA ASN A 399 -26.56 19.76 -2.66
C ASN A 399 -26.61 18.93 -1.38
N ILE A 400 -27.51 19.30 -0.46
CA ILE A 400 -27.56 18.78 0.89
C ILE A 400 -28.99 18.29 1.17
N VAL A 401 -29.18 16.98 1.15
CA VAL A 401 -30.50 16.35 1.25
C VAL A 401 -30.66 15.68 2.61
N TYR A 402 -31.52 16.20 3.48
CA TYR A 402 -31.80 15.56 4.77
C TYR A 402 -33.02 14.64 4.67
N GLY A 403 -32.85 13.38 5.05
CA GLY A 403 -33.98 12.47 5.29
C GLY A 403 -34.78 12.92 6.51
N ALA A 404 -36.12 12.91 6.40
CA ALA A 404 -37.02 13.27 7.48
C ALA A 404 -37.09 12.17 8.57
N PRO A 405 -37.04 12.49 9.88
CA PRO A 405 -36.44 13.66 10.50
C PRO A 405 -35.20 13.23 11.28
N ALA A 406 -34.01 13.64 10.84
CA ALA A 406 -32.86 13.71 11.72
C ALA A 406 -33.11 14.78 12.80
N LYS A 407 -33.90 14.44 13.84
CA LYS A 407 -34.32 15.35 14.93
C LYS A 407 -33.14 15.97 15.70
N ASN A 408 -31.92 15.47 15.47
CA ASN A 408 -30.67 15.92 16.09
C ASN A 408 -29.59 16.29 15.06
N ALA A 409 -29.95 16.52 13.78
CA ALA A 409 -28.95 16.96 12.81
C ALA A 409 -28.46 18.38 13.13
N VAL A 410 -27.13 18.56 13.17
CA VAL A 410 -26.48 19.86 13.39
C VAL A 410 -25.43 20.07 12.31
N GLY A 411 -25.29 21.30 11.82
CA GLY A 411 -24.19 21.60 10.92
C GLY A 411 -23.92 23.07 10.65
N VAL A 412 -22.73 23.33 10.13
CA VAL A 412 -22.25 24.66 9.73
C VAL A 412 -21.80 24.59 8.29
N ILE A 413 -22.26 25.55 7.48
CA ILE A 413 -21.88 25.71 6.09
C ILE A 413 -21.40 27.14 5.93
N GLU A 414 -20.08 27.31 5.84
CA GLU A 414 -19.38 28.58 5.65
C GLU A 414 -18.44 28.42 4.46
N CYS A 415 -18.96 28.56 3.25
CA CYS A 415 -18.19 28.23 2.05
C CYS A 415 -18.44 29.24 0.93
N ASN A 416 -17.46 29.35 0.03
CA ASN A 416 -17.60 30.09 -1.22
C ASN A 416 -18.34 29.20 -2.23
N VAL A 417 -19.50 28.69 -1.83
CA VAL A 417 -20.34 27.86 -2.69
C VAL A 417 -21.39 28.73 -3.34
N ALA A 418 -21.51 28.66 -4.66
CA ALA A 418 -22.41 29.51 -5.43
C ALA A 418 -23.88 29.22 -5.14
N THR A 419 -24.22 28.01 -4.70
CA THR A 419 -25.61 27.62 -4.36
C THR A 419 -25.64 26.49 -3.33
N VAL A 420 -26.41 26.67 -2.26
CA VAL A 420 -26.75 25.62 -1.29
C VAL A 420 -28.20 25.23 -1.48
N ILE A 421 -28.47 23.97 -1.81
CA ILE A 421 -29.83 23.41 -1.90
C ILE A 421 -30.02 22.52 -0.67
N SER A 422 -30.99 22.87 0.19
CA SER A 422 -31.34 22.05 1.36
C SER A 422 -32.79 21.57 1.28
N THR A 423 -32.99 20.26 1.47
CA THR A 423 -34.32 19.65 1.54
C THR A 423 -34.44 18.85 2.84
N GLY A 424 -35.62 18.87 3.48
CA GLY A 424 -35.89 18.06 4.68
C GLY A 424 -35.23 18.50 5.99
N VAL A 425 -34.65 19.71 6.07
CA VAL A 425 -34.10 20.26 7.32
C VAL A 425 -35.23 20.62 8.29
N GLY A 426 -35.46 19.80 9.32
CA GLY A 426 -36.42 20.12 10.38
C GLY A 426 -35.92 21.28 11.25
N THR A 427 -36.70 22.36 11.34
CA THR A 427 -36.43 23.62 12.09
C THR A 427 -35.04 24.23 11.86
N ALA A 428 -35.00 25.42 11.25
CA ALA A 428 -33.79 26.18 10.93
C ALA A 428 -32.82 26.49 12.10
N SER A 429 -33.16 26.16 13.35
CA SER A 429 -32.36 26.45 14.55
C SER A 429 -31.05 25.66 14.67
N ASN A 430 -30.90 24.53 13.97
CA ASN A 430 -29.72 23.66 14.10
C ASN A 430 -28.67 23.83 12.99
N PHE A 431 -28.92 24.72 12.03
CA PHE A 431 -28.02 24.97 10.90
C PHE A 431 -27.67 26.44 10.77
N ARG A 432 -26.40 26.72 10.55
CA ARG A 432 -25.93 28.05 10.14
C ARG A 432 -25.39 27.96 8.72
N VAL A 433 -26.04 28.65 7.79
CA VAL A 433 -25.62 28.74 6.38
C VAL A 433 -25.18 30.18 6.13
N PHE A 434 -23.89 30.36 5.88
CA PHE A 434 -23.30 31.61 5.43
C PHE A 434 -22.84 31.40 3.99
N ALA A 435 -23.71 31.73 3.03
CA ALA A 435 -23.33 31.77 1.62
C ALA A 435 -22.69 33.13 1.35
N ASN A 436 -21.37 33.17 1.15
CA ASN A 436 -20.73 34.35 0.60
C ASN A 436 -21.05 34.36 -0.90
N THR A 437 -22.01 35.19 -1.33
CA THR A 437 -22.11 35.55 -2.75
C THR A 437 -20.79 36.18 -3.18
N PRO A 438 -20.12 35.67 -4.23
CA PRO A 438 -18.95 36.33 -4.79
C PRO A 438 -19.34 37.77 -5.17
N GLN A 439 -18.51 38.75 -4.77
CA GLN A 439 -18.62 40.10 -5.33
C GLN A 439 -18.11 40.12 -6.77
#